data_AF-A0A3A9BXN9-F1
#
_entry.id   AF-A0A3A9BXN9-F1
#
_cell.length_a   1.000
_cell.length_b   1.000
_cell.length_c   1.000
_cell.angle_alpha   90.00
_cell.angle_beta   90.00
_cell.angle_gamma   90.00
#
_symmetry.space_group_name_H-M   'P 1'
#
loop_
_entity.id
_entity.type
_entity.pdbx_description
1 polymer ?
#
loop_
_entity_poly.entity_id
_entity_poly.type
_entity_poly.pdbx_seq_one_letter_code
_entity_poly.pdbx_strand_id
1 'polypeptide(L)'
;MLTQLNGVGVANVTFEPACRNNWHIHHGENGGGQILLVTGGRGWYQEWGKEAQELRAGDVVTIPVGVKHWHGAAKDSWFSHVAIEVPGEGTSNEWLEAVSDTDYSKLK
;
A
#
# COMPACT_ATOMS: atom_id res chain seq x y z
N MET A 1 -20.65 -30.89 -1.71
CA MET A 1 -20.25 -29.85 -0.76
C MET A 1 -19.50 -28.80 -1.57
N LEU A 2 -20.16 -27.71 -1.95
CA LEU A 2 -19.54 -26.62 -2.71
C LEU A 2 -18.79 -25.76 -1.70
N THR A 3 -17.46 -25.78 -1.72
CA THR A 3 -16.66 -24.75 -1.05
C THR A 3 -16.92 -23.44 -1.78
N GLN A 4 -17.74 -22.56 -1.21
CA GLN A 4 -17.74 -21.16 -1.61
C GLN A 4 -16.34 -20.61 -1.35
N LEU A 5 -15.57 -20.41 -2.42
CA LEU A 5 -14.33 -19.64 -2.38
C LEU A 5 -14.70 -18.15 -2.36
N ASN A 6 -15.26 -17.67 -1.24
CA ASN A 6 -15.36 -16.23 -1.00
C ASN A 6 -13.95 -15.72 -0.64
N GLY A 7 -13.11 -15.55 -1.68
CA GLY A 7 -11.77 -15.00 -1.54
C GLY A 7 -11.79 -13.48 -1.34
N VAL A 8 -10.63 -12.93 -1.03
CA VAL A 8 -10.41 -11.47 -0.97
C VAL A 8 -9.71 -10.99 -2.24
N GLY A 9 -9.78 -9.68 -2.50
CA GLY A 9 -8.99 -9.07 -3.57
C GLY A 9 -7.50 -9.22 -3.27
N VAL A 10 -6.74 -9.79 -4.21
CA VAL A 10 -5.29 -9.97 -4.08
C VAL A 10 -4.62 -9.59 -5.40
N ALA A 11 -3.59 -8.77 -5.34
CA ALA A 11 -2.79 -8.38 -6.51
C ALA A 11 -1.30 -8.36 -6.17
N ASN A 12 -0.46 -8.88 -7.07
CA ASN A 12 0.97 -8.59 -7.02
C ASN A 12 1.23 -7.25 -7.74
N VAL A 13 1.83 -6.30 -7.04
CA VAL A 13 2.19 -4.99 -7.58
C VAL A 13 3.70 -4.89 -7.63
N THR A 14 4.22 -4.34 -8.73
CA THR A 14 5.65 -4.05 -8.89
C THR A 14 5.82 -2.61 -9.34
N PHE A 15 6.60 -1.86 -8.57
CA PHE A 15 7.01 -0.50 -8.88
C PHE A 15 8.45 -0.52 -9.42
N GLU A 16 8.66 0.11 -10.57
CA GLU A 16 10.01 0.46 -11.04
C GLU A 16 10.67 1.47 -10.09
N PRO A 17 12.00 1.64 -10.11
CA PRO A 17 12.68 2.64 -9.30
C PRO A 17 12.02 4.01 -9.37
N ALA A 18 11.87 4.64 -8.21
CA ALA A 18 11.18 5.91 -7.99
C ALA A 18 9.65 5.94 -8.28
N CYS A 19 9.06 4.85 -8.77
CA CYS A 19 7.62 4.79 -8.99
C CYS A 19 6.88 4.62 -7.66
N ARG A 20 5.80 5.38 -7.47
CA ARG A 20 4.91 5.30 -6.31
C ARG A 20 3.49 5.67 -6.70
N ASN A 21 2.52 5.18 -5.95
CA ASN A 21 1.15 5.64 -6.10
C ASN A 21 0.95 7.04 -5.53
N ASN A 22 -0.20 7.64 -5.87
CA ASN A 22 -0.66 8.85 -5.20
C ASN A 22 -1.04 8.53 -3.75
N TRP A 23 -1.15 9.58 -2.95
CA TRP A 23 -1.87 9.46 -1.68
C TRP A 23 -3.27 8.91 -1.93
N HIS A 24 -3.73 8.01 -1.07
CA HIS A 24 -5.07 7.45 -1.15
C HIS A 24 -5.56 6.94 0.20
N ILE A 25 -6.87 6.69 0.28
CA ILE A 25 -7.56 6.18 1.47
C ILE A 25 -8.38 4.95 1.07
N HIS A 26 -8.29 3.89 1.87
CA HIS A 26 -9.24 2.77 1.85
C HIS A 26 -10.36 3.05 2.86
N HIS A 27 -11.60 3.11 2.37
CA HIS A 27 -12.80 3.32 3.18
C HIS A 27 -13.48 1.99 3.52
N GLY A 28 -14.27 1.98 4.59
CA GLY A 28 -15.09 0.85 5.05
C GLY A 28 -15.94 1.24 6.26
N GLU A 29 -17.16 0.73 6.33
CA GLU A 29 -18.08 1.00 7.46
C GLU A 29 -17.86 0.03 8.61
N ASN A 30 -17.74 -1.26 8.30
CA ASN A 30 -17.42 -2.35 9.22
C ASN A 30 -16.33 -3.24 8.61
N GLY A 31 -15.12 -3.20 9.17
CA GLY A 31 -13.95 -3.86 8.56
C GLY A 31 -13.40 -3.08 7.36
N GLY A 32 -12.55 -3.71 6.55
CA GLY A 32 -11.86 -3.08 5.43
C GLY A 32 -10.40 -2.73 5.72
N GLY A 33 -9.78 -1.97 4.81
CA GLY A 33 -8.37 -1.62 4.84
C GLY A 33 -7.54 -2.54 3.95
N GLN A 34 -6.22 -2.48 4.11
CA GLN A 34 -5.30 -3.18 3.23
C GLN A 34 -4.13 -3.80 4.00
N ILE A 35 -3.63 -4.92 3.50
CA ILE A 35 -2.38 -5.52 3.94
C ILE A 35 -1.41 -5.55 2.77
N LEU A 36 -0.18 -5.11 3.00
CA LEU A 36 0.94 -5.28 2.07
C LEU A 36 1.85 -6.38 2.61
N LEU A 37 2.10 -7.42 1.82
CA LEU A 37 3.15 -8.41 2.07
C LEU A 37 4.28 -8.19 1.06
N VAL A 38 5.43 -7.68 1.53
CA VAL A 38 6.55 -7.34 0.65
C VAL A 38 7.27 -8.60 0.20
N THR A 39 7.40 -8.77 -1.12
CA THR A 39 7.98 -9.96 -1.74
C THR A 39 9.37 -9.72 -2.30
N GLY A 40 9.75 -8.47 -2.57
CA GLY A 40 11.07 -8.17 -3.10
C GLY A 40 11.39 -6.69 -3.27
N GLY A 41 12.68 -6.40 -3.44
CA GLY A 41 13.18 -5.05 -3.66
C GLY A 41 13.25 -4.20 -2.39
N ARG A 42 13.32 -2.89 -2.57
CA ARG A 42 13.31 -1.89 -1.50
C ARG A 42 12.30 -0.79 -1.82
N GLY A 43 11.40 -0.52 -0.88
CA GLY A 43 10.33 0.44 -1.04
C GLY A 43 10.11 1.30 0.19
N TRP A 44 9.02 2.05 0.12
CA TRP A 44 8.56 2.97 1.15
C TRP A 44 7.06 2.80 1.36
N TYR A 45 6.63 2.96 2.60
CA TYR A 45 5.25 3.21 2.99
C TYR A 45 5.20 4.44 3.88
N GLN A 46 4.18 5.28 3.73
CA GLN A 46 4.01 6.42 4.59
C GLN A 46 2.55 6.75 4.82
N GLU A 47 2.20 7.00 6.08
CA GLU A 47 0.94 7.62 6.48
C GLU A 47 1.05 9.14 6.51
N TRP A 48 -0.05 9.83 6.25
CA TRP A 48 -0.10 11.29 6.26
C TRP A 48 0.34 11.84 7.63
N GLY A 49 1.31 12.77 7.60
CA GLY A 49 1.85 13.40 8.81
C GLY A 49 2.79 12.52 9.65
N LYS A 50 3.09 11.29 9.22
CA LYS A 50 4.08 10.41 9.87
C LYS A 50 5.36 10.32 9.05
N GLU A 51 6.43 9.83 9.67
CA GLU A 51 7.67 9.49 8.96
C GLU A 51 7.45 8.31 8.01
N ALA A 52 8.10 8.35 6.85
CA ALA A 52 8.09 7.23 5.91
C ALA A 52 8.91 6.06 6.45
N GLN A 53 8.41 4.85 6.23
CA GLN A 53 9.02 3.59 6.66
C GLN A 53 9.61 2.87 5.45
N GLU A 54 10.90 2.54 5.52
CA GLU A 54 11.56 1.71 4.51
C GLU A 54 11.01 0.27 4.61
N LEU A 55 10.77 -0.35 3.47
CA LEU A 55 10.23 -1.70 3.36
C LEU A 55 11.17 -2.62 2.56
N ARG A 56 11.27 -3.88 3.00
CA ARG A 56 12.07 -4.96 2.41
C ARG A 56 11.29 -6.27 2.39
N ALA A 57 11.78 -7.24 1.61
CA ALA A 57 11.18 -8.57 1.52
C ALA A 57 10.94 -9.20 2.90
N GLY A 58 9.72 -9.68 3.13
CA GLY A 58 9.27 -10.24 4.40
C GLY A 58 8.54 -9.25 5.30
N ASP A 59 8.65 -7.94 5.06
CA ASP A 59 7.90 -6.95 5.82
C ASP A 59 6.39 -7.04 5.51
N VAL A 60 5.60 -6.74 6.54
CA VAL A 60 4.14 -6.69 6.46
C VAL A 60 3.65 -5.34 6.95
N VAL A 61 2.84 -4.66 6.13
CA VAL A 61 2.16 -3.42 6.52
C VAL A 61 0.68 -3.70 6.64
N THR A 62 0.09 -3.38 7.78
CA THR A 62 -1.37 -3.36 7.95
C THR A 62 -1.82 -1.91 7.93
N ILE A 63 -2.72 -1.59 7.01
CA ILE A 63 -3.19 -0.25 6.72
C ILE A 63 -4.67 -0.19 7.12
N PRO A 64 -5.00 0.42 8.28
CA PRO A 64 -6.39 0.55 8.72
C PRO A 64 -7.24 1.39 7.77
N VAL A 65 -8.55 1.19 7.85
CA VAL A 65 -9.54 2.05 7.18
C VAL A 65 -9.35 3.52 7.55
N GLY A 66 -9.54 4.41 6.58
CA GLY A 66 -9.50 5.86 6.78
C GLY A 66 -8.09 6.45 6.84
N VAL A 67 -7.05 5.63 6.76
CA VAL A 67 -5.66 6.11 6.78
C VAL A 67 -5.25 6.58 5.39
N LYS A 68 -4.98 7.89 5.27
CA LYS A 68 -4.35 8.48 4.08
C LYS A 68 -2.89 8.04 4.02
N HIS A 69 -2.52 7.34 2.96
CA HIS A 69 -1.18 6.78 2.82
C HIS A 69 -0.73 6.69 1.36
N TRP A 70 0.57 6.43 1.15
CA TRP A 70 1.13 6.00 -0.13
C TRP A 70 2.17 4.91 0.11
N HIS A 71 2.49 4.18 -0.95
CA HIS A 71 3.60 3.23 -0.98
C HIS A 71 4.19 3.13 -2.38
N GLY A 72 5.46 2.75 -2.46
CA GLY A 72 6.17 2.68 -3.73
C GLY A 72 7.62 2.26 -3.58
N ALA A 73 8.34 2.32 -4.69
CA ALA A 73 9.74 1.96 -4.74
C ALA A 73 10.66 3.01 -4.12
N ALA A 74 11.85 2.59 -3.71
CA ALA A 74 12.98 3.47 -3.48
C ALA A 74 13.50 4.04 -4.82
N LYS A 75 14.33 5.10 -4.75
CA LYS A 75 14.79 5.84 -5.94
C LYS A 75 15.61 5.00 -6.93
N ASP A 76 16.31 4.02 -6.41
CA ASP A 76 17.38 3.24 -7.06
C ASP A 76 17.11 1.72 -6.99
N SER A 77 15.92 1.32 -6.55
CA SER A 77 15.53 -0.08 -6.44
C SER A 77 14.10 -0.27 -6.89
N TRP A 78 13.78 -1.40 -7.53
CA TRP A 78 12.39 -1.80 -7.72
C TRP A 78 11.79 -2.22 -6.38
N PHE A 79 10.47 -2.31 -6.31
CA PHE A 79 9.74 -2.78 -5.13
C PHE A 79 8.54 -3.61 -5.54
N SER A 80 8.38 -4.79 -4.95
CA SER A 80 7.21 -5.64 -5.18
C SER A 80 6.61 -6.12 -3.88
N HIS A 81 5.28 -6.18 -3.87
CA HIS A 81 4.49 -6.68 -2.77
C HIS A 81 3.20 -7.29 -3.29
N VAL A 82 2.60 -8.15 -2.47
CA VAL A 82 1.22 -8.57 -2.62
C VAL A 82 0.36 -7.59 -1.83
N ALA A 83 -0.57 -6.92 -2.51
CA ALA A 83 -1.64 -6.15 -1.88
C ALA A 83 -2.84 -7.07 -1.64
N ILE A 84 -3.34 -7.09 -0.41
CA ILE A 84 -4.45 -7.92 0.03
C ILE A 84 -5.52 -6.98 0.61
N GLU A 85 -6.69 -6.98 0.00
CA GLU A 85 -7.84 -6.21 0.48
C GLU A 85 -8.43 -6.93 1.71
N VAL A 86 -8.61 -6.21 2.80
CA VAL A 86 -9.24 -6.76 4.01
C VAL A 86 -10.76 -6.72 3.83
N PRO A 87 -11.50 -7.80 4.15
CA PRO A 87 -12.97 -7.81 4.04
C PRO A 87 -13.61 -6.67 4.85
N GLY A 88 -14.60 -6.01 4.24
CA GLY A 88 -15.40 -5.00 4.91
C GLY A 88 -16.70 -4.69 4.17
N GLU A 89 -17.58 -3.94 4.83
CA GLU A 89 -18.83 -3.43 4.26
C GLU A 89 -18.63 -2.00 3.73
N GLY A 90 -19.25 -1.66 2.60
CA GLY A 90 -19.17 -0.31 2.03
C GLY A 90 -17.77 0.11 1.56
N THR A 91 -16.89 -0.85 1.24
CA THR A 91 -15.48 -0.57 0.92
C THR A 91 -15.32 0.22 -0.38
N SER A 92 -14.45 1.22 -0.37
CA SER A 92 -14.09 1.99 -1.58
C SER A 92 -12.71 2.61 -1.46
N ASN A 93 -12.13 3.02 -2.59
CA ASN A 93 -10.83 3.69 -2.64
C ASN A 93 -11.01 5.15 -3.05
N GLU A 94 -10.43 6.06 -2.28
CA GLU A 94 -10.34 7.48 -2.61
C GLU A 94 -8.91 7.82 -3.03
N TRP A 95 -8.72 8.18 -4.29
CA TRP A 95 -7.44 8.63 -4.82
C TRP A 95 -7.29 10.14 -4.65
N LEU A 96 -6.14 10.57 -4.14
CA LEU A 96 -5.85 11.96 -3.80
C LEU A 96 -4.66 12.48 -4.62
N GLU A 97 -3.98 13.51 -4.12
CA GLU A 97 -2.87 14.15 -4.79
C GLU A 97 -1.63 13.25 -4.92
N ALA A 98 -0.79 13.54 -5.91
CA ALA A 98 0.50 12.89 -6.05
C ALA A 98 1.41 13.17 -4.85
N VAL A 99 2.29 12.22 -4.53
CA VAL A 99 3.34 12.43 -3.54
C VAL A 99 4.33 13.45 -4.08
N SER A 100 4.47 14.57 -3.37
CA SER A 100 5.41 15.65 -3.67
C SER A 100 6.81 15.12 -3.97
N ASP A 101 7.35 15.46 -5.15
CA ASP A 101 8.72 15.09 -5.54
C ASP A 101 9.74 15.61 -4.52
N THR A 102 9.49 16.78 -3.93
CA THR A 102 10.36 17.38 -2.91
C THR A 102 10.41 16.54 -1.64
N ASP A 103 9.26 16.03 -1.19
CA ASP A 103 9.20 15.21 0.03
C ASP A 103 9.75 13.81 -0.23
N TYR A 104 9.39 13.20 -1.36
CA TYR A 104 9.97 11.94 -1.78
C TYR A 104 11.50 12.02 -1.96
N SER A 105 12.00 13.15 -2.45
CA SER A 105 13.44 13.38 -2.62
C SER A 105 14.22 13.47 -1.30
N LYS A 106 13.56 13.67 -0.16
CA LYS A 106 14.22 13.64 1.16
C LYS A 106 14.45 12.22 1.67
N LEU A 107 13.74 11.23 1.14
CA LEU A 107 13.89 9.82 1.49
C LEU A 107 15.22 9.27 0.96
N LYS A 108 15.84 8.38 1.73
CA LYS A 108 17.19 7.88 1.44
C LYS A 108 17.20 6.74 0.42
#